data_AF-A5E684-F1
#
_entry.id   AF-A5E684-F1
#
_cell.length_a   1.000
_cell.length_b   1.000
_cell.length_c   1.000
_cell.angle_alpha   90.00
_cell.angle_beta   90.00
_cell.angle_gamma   90.00
#
_symmetry.space_group_name_H-M   'P 1'
#
loop_
_entity.id
_entity.type
_entity.pdbx_description
1 polymer ?
#
loop_
_entity_poly.entity_id
_entity_poly.type
_entity_poly.pdbx_seq_one_letter_code
_entity_poly.pdbx_strand_id
1 'polypeptide(L)'
;MLRHLRSIRAFQIYRPTTITRLYSVTKPLILDKMTDESKSSTSQPLSPASPKSPSENSPLGKMRDFLASTKKPKRPLVWVDCEMTGLDVLGEDRIIEICCIVTDENLEVLGNGDYYESTIYYPQETLDKMDEWCQTTHGQLGLIQRILDNPDRTLEKVQAELLEFLKKYISGPKIGIMAGNSVHMDKFFMMKDMPEIVEFLHYRLLDVSSIMEFGKRHAPKLMDLQPDKIQSHTAKSDILESIAQLKWFRENYFKLSTEIDQVMKKLKE
;
A
#
# COMPACT_ATOMS: atom_id res chain seq x y z
N MET A 1 42.87 -10.82 -20.85
CA MET A 1 43.07 -9.36 -20.85
C MET A 1 41.88 -8.74 -20.12
N LEU A 2 42.16 -8.14 -18.95
CA LEU A 2 41.38 -7.25 -18.07
C LEU A 2 39.84 -7.15 -18.28
N ARG A 3 38.97 -7.62 -17.38
CA ARG A 3 38.54 -7.01 -16.09
C ARG A 3 38.37 -5.48 -16.12
N HIS A 4 37.14 -4.98 -16.31
CA HIS A 4 36.52 -3.88 -15.54
C HIS A 4 35.19 -3.44 -16.14
N LEU A 5 34.16 -3.28 -15.28
CA LEU A 5 33.10 -2.25 -15.26
C LEU A 5 32.06 -2.73 -14.22
N ARG A 6 32.35 -2.57 -12.92
CA ARG A 6 31.94 -1.45 -12.04
C ARG A 6 30.45 -1.46 -11.67
N SER A 7 30.21 -2.14 -10.54
CA SER A 7 29.21 -1.88 -9.48
C SER A 7 28.50 -0.53 -9.56
N ILE A 8 27.18 -0.58 -9.73
CA ILE A 8 26.27 0.52 -9.38
C ILE A 8 25.90 0.28 -7.91
N ARG A 9 26.48 1.06 -7.01
CA ARG A 9 26.10 1.08 -5.59
C ARG A 9 24.72 1.70 -5.45
N ALA A 10 23.79 0.93 -4.93
CA ALA A 10 22.52 1.41 -4.40
C ALA A 10 22.75 2.43 -3.26
N PHE A 11 21.77 3.32 -3.15
CA PHE A 11 21.68 4.48 -2.27
C PHE A 11 22.32 4.30 -0.89
N GLN A 12 23.34 5.10 -0.61
CA GLN A 12 23.90 5.29 0.72
C GLN A 12 23.08 6.40 1.41
N ILE A 13 22.32 6.02 2.42
CA ILE A 13 21.47 6.93 3.22
C ILE A 13 22.38 7.86 4.03
N TYR A 14 22.14 9.15 3.85
CA TYR A 14 22.80 10.25 4.54
C TYR A 14 22.22 10.36 5.97
N ARG A 15 23.04 10.21 7.01
CA ARG A 15 22.65 10.55 8.39
C ARG A 15 22.86 12.04 8.65
N PRO A 16 21.92 12.70 9.33
CA PRO A 16 22.33 13.69 10.33
C PRO A 16 21.70 13.48 11.72
N THR A 17 22.47 13.97 12.68
CA THR A 17 22.39 13.97 14.13
C THR A 17 21.12 14.54 14.78
N THR A 18 20.70 13.85 15.85
CA THR A 18 20.10 14.31 17.11
C THR A 18 19.50 15.71 17.18
N ILE A 19 18.16 15.81 17.27
CA ILE A 19 17.47 16.80 18.10
C ILE A 19 16.27 16.14 18.79
N THR A 20 16.36 16.05 20.12
CA THR A 20 15.27 15.68 21.02
C THR A 20 14.28 16.85 21.14
N ARG A 21 12.98 16.61 20.94
CA ARG A 21 11.94 17.52 21.45
C ARG A 21 10.72 16.76 21.94
N LEU A 22 10.66 16.65 23.26
CA LEU A 22 9.49 16.23 24.03
C LEU A 22 8.36 17.25 23.86
N TYR A 23 7.15 16.77 23.57
CA TYR A 23 5.93 17.51 23.85
C TYR A 23 5.04 16.65 24.73
N SER A 24 5.00 17.01 26.01
CA SER A 24 3.98 16.56 26.96
C SER A 24 2.73 17.41 26.75
N VAL A 25 1.56 16.78 26.60
CA VAL A 25 0.28 17.44 26.82
C VAL A 25 -0.51 16.58 27.81
N THR A 26 -0.44 16.98 29.08
CA THR A 26 -1.38 16.57 30.12
C THR A 26 -2.63 17.43 30.04
N LYS A 27 -3.82 16.82 30.13
CA LYS A 27 -4.93 17.39 30.92
C LYS A 27 -5.84 16.27 31.46
N PRO A 28 -6.43 16.47 32.66
CA PRO A 28 -6.88 15.39 33.54
C PRO A 28 -8.34 14.96 33.32
N LEU A 29 -8.59 13.71 33.71
CA LEU A 29 -9.90 13.11 33.93
C LEU A 29 -10.58 13.75 35.15
N ILE A 30 -11.83 14.19 34.98
CA ILE A 30 -12.75 14.50 36.08
C ILE A 30 -13.82 13.40 36.09
N LEU A 31 -13.91 12.75 37.24
CA LEU A 31 -14.89 11.75 37.65
C LEU A 31 -15.99 12.48 38.43
N ASP A 32 -17.26 12.34 38.05
CA ASP A 32 -18.35 12.58 38.99
C ASP A 32 -19.56 11.67 38.76
N LYS A 33 -19.70 10.76 39.74
CA LYS A 33 -20.88 10.33 40.50
C LYS A 33 -22.24 10.11 39.81
N MET A 34 -22.66 8.85 39.96
CA MET A 34 -24.04 8.38 40.04
C MET A 34 -24.83 9.08 41.17
N THR A 35 -26.06 9.48 40.87
CA THR A 35 -27.18 9.43 41.83
C THR A 35 -28.46 9.05 41.09
N ASP A 36 -29.14 8.09 41.70
CA ASP A 36 -30.45 7.53 41.41
C ASP A 36 -31.55 8.48 41.91
N GLU A 37 -32.67 8.63 41.19
CA GLU A 37 -34.00 8.77 41.76
C GLU A 37 -35.11 8.89 40.69
N SER A 38 -36.33 8.62 41.13
CA SER A 38 -37.39 7.95 40.41
C SER A 38 -38.60 8.83 40.03
N LYS A 39 -39.37 8.33 39.04
CA LYS A 39 -40.83 8.48 38.79
C LYS A 39 -41.42 9.85 38.43
N SER A 40 -42.08 9.92 37.27
CA SER A 40 -43.50 10.31 37.16
C SER A 40 -44.05 10.05 35.75
N SER A 41 -45.26 9.50 35.72
CA SER A 41 -46.08 9.09 34.59
C SER A 41 -46.81 10.25 33.91
N THR A 42 -46.90 10.26 32.57
CA THR A 42 -48.12 10.74 31.87
C THR A 42 -48.24 10.06 30.50
N SER A 43 -49.37 9.40 30.29
CA SER A 43 -49.80 8.69 29.08
C SER A 43 -50.46 9.64 28.08
N GLN A 44 -50.15 9.54 26.78
CA GLN A 44 -51.02 9.91 25.63
C GLN A 44 -50.51 9.24 24.31
N PRO A 45 -51.35 9.12 23.26
CA PRO A 45 -51.65 7.83 22.61
C PRO A 45 -50.85 7.45 21.35
N LEU A 46 -50.92 6.14 21.06
CA LEU A 46 -50.34 5.40 19.94
C LEU A 46 -50.74 5.94 18.56
N SER A 47 -49.73 6.18 17.71
CA SER A 47 -49.85 6.22 16.26
C SER A 47 -48.87 5.20 15.64
N PRO A 48 -49.22 4.55 14.50
CA PRO A 48 -48.61 3.30 14.06
C PRO A 48 -47.17 3.48 13.56
N ALA A 49 -46.31 2.55 13.98
CA ALA A 49 -44.89 2.52 13.73
C ALA A 49 -44.55 2.49 12.23
N SER A 50 -43.83 3.50 11.75
CA SER A 50 -42.94 3.36 10.61
C SER A 50 -41.79 2.41 11.01
N PRO A 51 -41.34 1.49 10.14
CA PRO A 51 -40.27 0.56 10.50
C PRO A 51 -39.01 1.37 10.85
N LYS A 52 -38.59 1.25 12.11
CA LYS A 52 -37.32 1.82 12.58
C LYS A 52 -36.20 1.26 11.69
N SER A 53 -35.42 2.15 11.10
CA SER A 53 -34.18 1.79 10.43
C SER A 53 -33.35 0.92 11.38
N PRO A 54 -32.80 -0.22 10.91
CA PRO A 54 -31.95 -1.06 11.76
C PRO A 54 -30.76 -0.24 12.25
N SER A 55 -30.41 -0.38 13.54
CA SER A 55 -29.23 0.25 14.12
C SER A 55 -27.98 -0.10 13.30
N GLU A 56 -27.13 0.90 13.03
CA GLU A 56 -25.87 0.77 12.26
C GLU A 56 -24.96 -0.35 12.78
N ASN A 57 -25.02 -0.67 14.07
CA ASN A 57 -24.23 -1.76 14.69
C ASN A 57 -24.82 -3.17 14.57
N SER A 58 -25.94 -3.35 13.85
CA SER A 58 -26.53 -4.69 13.65
C SER A 58 -25.73 -5.52 12.63
N PRO A 59 -25.73 -6.87 12.72
CA PRO A 59 -25.12 -7.73 11.70
C PRO A 59 -25.64 -7.46 10.28
N LEU A 60 -26.93 -7.09 10.16
CA LEU A 60 -27.57 -6.68 8.91
C LEU A 60 -27.12 -5.29 8.43
N GLY A 61 -26.81 -4.37 9.35
CA GLY A 61 -26.18 -3.08 9.05
C GLY A 61 -24.78 -3.27 8.49
N LYS A 62 -23.95 -4.07 9.17
CA LYS A 62 -22.60 -4.44 8.69
C LYS A 62 -22.62 -5.18 7.35
N MET A 63 -23.59 -6.06 7.13
CA MET A 63 -23.79 -6.75 5.84
C MET A 63 -24.25 -5.77 4.75
N ARG A 64 -25.12 -4.79 5.06
CA ARG A 64 -25.48 -3.71 4.13
C ARG A 64 -24.30 -2.82 3.81
N ASP A 65 -23.46 -2.46 4.79
CA ASP A 65 -22.28 -1.62 4.57
C ASP A 65 -21.22 -2.38 3.77
N PHE A 66 -21.03 -3.68 4.04
CA PHE A 66 -20.24 -4.57 3.21
C PHE A 66 -20.79 -4.63 1.77
N LEU A 67 -22.09 -4.83 1.61
CA LEU A 67 -22.75 -4.83 0.29
C LEU A 67 -22.80 -3.45 -0.37
N ALA A 68 -22.73 -2.34 0.37
CA ALA A 68 -22.67 -0.98 -0.16
C ALA A 68 -21.22 -0.58 -0.52
N SER A 69 -20.23 -1.16 0.17
CA SER A 69 -18.80 -1.11 -0.19
C SER A 69 -18.47 -1.88 -1.48
N THR A 70 -19.43 -2.63 -2.04
CA THR A 70 -19.27 -3.40 -3.30
C THR A 70 -19.12 -2.55 -4.54
N LYS A 71 -19.26 -1.22 -4.46
CA LYS A 71 -19.00 -0.37 -5.60
C LYS A 71 -17.50 -0.27 -5.81
N LYS A 72 -17.00 -1.14 -6.69
CA LYS A 72 -15.62 -1.13 -7.17
C LYS A 72 -15.23 0.30 -7.60
N PRO A 73 -14.07 0.81 -7.19
CA PRO A 73 -13.64 2.17 -7.51
C PRO A 73 -13.52 2.34 -9.03
N LYS A 74 -13.66 3.59 -9.49
CA LYS A 74 -13.54 3.90 -10.92
C LYS A 74 -12.10 3.91 -11.39
N ARG A 75 -11.17 4.29 -10.50
CA ARG A 75 -9.74 4.41 -10.80
C ARG A 75 -8.90 3.72 -9.72
N PRO A 76 -9.01 2.38 -9.59
CA PRO A 76 -8.24 1.64 -8.60
C PRO A 76 -6.73 1.77 -8.88
N LEU A 77 -5.97 1.91 -7.80
CA LEU A 77 -4.52 1.74 -7.81
C LEU A 77 -4.19 0.41 -7.13
N VAL A 78 -3.32 -0.35 -7.78
CA VAL A 78 -2.84 -1.66 -7.33
C VAL A 78 -1.41 -1.48 -6.87
N TRP A 79 -1.26 -1.31 -5.57
CA TRP A 79 0.04 -1.12 -4.95
C TRP A 79 0.73 -2.46 -4.82
N VAL A 80 1.96 -2.55 -5.30
CA VAL A 80 2.74 -3.79 -5.30
C VAL A 80 4.14 -3.49 -4.82
N ASP A 81 4.68 -4.43 -4.06
CA ASP A 81 6.08 -4.49 -3.66
C ASP A 81 6.50 -5.95 -3.68
N CYS A 82 7.62 -6.23 -4.34
CA CYS A 82 8.19 -7.56 -4.48
C CYS A 82 9.57 -7.61 -3.82
N GLU A 83 9.84 -8.71 -3.13
CA GLU A 83 11.21 -9.09 -2.79
C GLU A 83 11.73 -10.07 -3.84
N MET A 84 12.98 -9.89 -4.26
CA MET A 84 13.61 -10.71 -5.30
C MET A 84 14.91 -11.33 -4.80
N THR A 85 15.35 -12.39 -5.49
CA THR A 85 16.69 -12.99 -5.27
C THR A 85 17.85 -12.10 -5.73
N GLY A 86 17.54 -11.05 -6.49
CA GLY A 86 18.50 -10.11 -7.08
C GLY A 86 17.80 -9.16 -8.06
N LEU A 87 18.56 -8.51 -8.94
CA LEU A 87 18.07 -7.47 -9.86
C LEU A 87 18.21 -7.85 -11.35
N ASP A 88 18.69 -9.06 -11.67
CA ASP A 88 18.81 -9.54 -13.04
C ASP A 88 17.50 -10.16 -13.54
N VAL A 89 16.60 -9.28 -13.99
CA VAL A 89 15.30 -9.67 -14.56
C VAL A 89 15.46 -10.68 -15.71
N LEU A 90 16.46 -10.49 -16.58
CA LEU A 90 16.66 -11.31 -17.77
C LEU A 90 17.36 -12.64 -17.49
N GLY A 91 18.02 -12.75 -16.33
CA GLY A 91 18.69 -13.95 -15.86
C GLY A 91 17.87 -14.78 -14.89
N GLU A 92 18.56 -15.33 -13.91
CA GLU A 92 18.04 -16.34 -13.00
C GLU A 92 17.32 -15.77 -11.77
N ASP A 93 17.29 -14.45 -11.59
CA ASP A 93 16.60 -13.87 -10.44
C ASP A 93 15.09 -14.07 -10.54
N ARG A 94 14.43 -14.19 -9.38
CA ARG A 94 12.98 -14.46 -9.27
C ARG A 94 12.36 -13.63 -8.15
N ILE A 95 11.05 -13.41 -8.25
CA ILE A 95 10.23 -12.92 -7.11
C ILE A 95 10.18 -14.01 -6.04
N ILE A 96 10.41 -13.67 -4.78
CA ILE A 96 10.38 -14.58 -3.62
C ILE A 96 9.37 -14.17 -2.55
N GLU A 97 8.94 -12.91 -2.53
CA GLU A 97 7.79 -12.41 -1.76
C GLU A 97 7.05 -11.39 -2.61
N ILE A 98 5.73 -11.34 -2.50
CA ILE A 98 4.90 -10.31 -3.11
C ILE A 98 3.85 -9.85 -2.11
N CYS A 99 3.70 -8.53 -1.98
CA CYS A 99 2.60 -7.91 -1.27
C CYS A 99 1.79 -7.03 -2.24
N CYS A 100 0.48 -6.98 -2.02
CA CYS A 100 -0.44 -6.16 -2.80
C CYS A 100 -1.53 -5.51 -1.94
N ILE A 101 -1.74 -4.21 -2.14
CA ILE A 101 -2.81 -3.43 -1.53
C ILE A 101 -3.57 -2.70 -2.63
N VAL A 102 -4.90 -2.65 -2.56
CA VAL A 102 -5.71 -1.87 -3.52
C VAL A 102 -6.28 -0.63 -2.84
N THR A 103 -6.13 0.52 -3.48
CA THR A 103 -6.77 1.78 -3.05
C THR A 103 -7.75 2.30 -4.09
N ASP A 104 -8.66 3.17 -3.67
CA ASP A 104 -9.44 4.02 -4.58
C ASP A 104 -8.60 5.20 -5.12
N GLU A 105 -9.25 6.10 -5.87
CA GLU A 105 -8.66 7.35 -6.37
C GLU A 105 -8.21 8.33 -5.28
N ASN A 106 -8.74 8.19 -4.07
CA ASN A 106 -8.44 9.03 -2.92
C ASN A 106 -7.25 8.51 -2.11
N LEU A 107 -6.66 7.38 -2.53
CA LEU A 107 -5.58 6.68 -1.83
C LEU A 107 -6.07 6.06 -0.51
N GLU A 108 -7.37 5.75 -0.41
CA GLU A 108 -7.95 5.02 0.71
C GLU A 108 -7.92 3.52 0.43
N VAL A 109 -7.41 2.76 1.40
CA VAL A 109 -7.27 1.30 1.28
C VAL A 109 -8.64 0.65 1.30
N LEU A 110 -8.90 -0.24 0.34
CA LEU A 110 -10.17 -0.95 0.21
C LEU A 110 -10.28 -2.10 1.22
N GLY A 111 -11.50 -2.64 1.38
CA GLY A 111 -11.72 -3.85 2.18
C GLY A 111 -11.41 -3.71 3.67
N ASN A 112 -11.47 -2.49 4.22
CA ASN A 112 -11.07 -2.17 5.60
C ASN A 112 -9.60 -2.51 5.91
N GLY A 113 -8.70 -2.20 4.97
CA GLY A 113 -7.28 -2.53 5.12
C GLY A 113 -6.93 -3.93 4.64
N ASP A 114 -7.74 -4.50 3.74
CA ASP A 114 -7.47 -5.80 3.13
C ASP A 114 -6.23 -5.74 2.22
N TYR A 115 -5.46 -6.81 2.22
CA TYR A 115 -4.22 -6.93 1.46
C TYR A 115 -3.93 -8.39 1.15
N TYR A 116 -3.10 -8.63 0.15
CA TYR A 116 -2.58 -9.95 -0.17
C TYR A 116 -1.07 -9.95 0.04
N GLU A 117 -0.54 -10.96 0.72
CA GLU A 117 0.89 -11.10 0.97
C GLU A 117 1.25 -12.59 0.92
N SER A 118 2.31 -12.93 0.19
CA SER A 118 2.76 -14.31 0.07
C SER A 118 4.24 -14.41 -0.28
N THR A 119 4.91 -15.39 0.32
CA THR A 119 6.17 -15.92 -0.19
C THR A 119 5.94 -16.84 -1.39
N ILE A 120 6.98 -17.06 -2.18
CA ILE A 120 7.01 -17.99 -3.30
C ILE A 120 8.11 -19.02 -3.03
N TYR A 121 7.73 -20.30 -3.03
CA TYR A 121 8.65 -21.38 -2.72
C TYR A 121 9.68 -21.58 -3.81
N TYR A 122 10.96 -21.63 -3.39
CA TYR A 122 12.07 -22.14 -4.16
C TYR A 122 12.91 -23.07 -3.26
N PRO A 123 13.55 -24.11 -3.83
CA PRO A 123 14.44 -24.96 -3.07
C PRO A 123 15.67 -24.18 -2.58
N GLN A 124 16.26 -24.63 -1.48
CA GLN A 124 17.44 -24.00 -0.85
C GLN A 124 18.54 -23.71 -1.87
N GLU A 125 18.83 -24.64 -2.78
CA GLU A 125 19.85 -24.50 -3.81
C GLU A 125 19.65 -23.30 -4.76
N THR A 126 18.41 -22.83 -4.92
CA THR A 126 18.09 -21.62 -5.69
C THR A 126 18.32 -20.37 -4.85
N LEU A 127 17.88 -20.40 -3.58
CA LEU A 127 18.06 -19.30 -2.64
C LEU A 127 19.55 -19.05 -2.32
N ASP A 128 20.37 -20.11 -2.28
CA ASP A 128 21.81 -20.02 -2.05
C ASP A 128 22.57 -19.29 -3.16
N LYS A 129 21.96 -19.13 -4.34
CA LYS A 129 22.55 -18.41 -5.49
C LYS A 129 22.38 -16.89 -5.41
N MET A 130 21.57 -16.40 -4.45
CA MET A 130 21.46 -14.97 -4.17
C MET A 130 22.82 -14.36 -3.85
N ASP A 131 23.01 -13.09 -4.15
CA ASP A 131 24.23 -12.40 -3.73
C ASP A 131 24.30 -12.23 -2.19
N GLU A 132 25.48 -11.83 -1.70
CA GLU A 132 25.72 -11.67 -0.26
C GLU A 132 24.75 -10.68 0.41
N TRP A 133 24.33 -9.64 -0.32
CA TRP A 133 23.43 -8.63 0.20
C TRP A 133 22.02 -9.18 0.35
N CYS A 134 21.50 -9.88 -0.66
CA CYS A 134 20.20 -10.55 -0.62
C CYS A 134 20.17 -11.64 0.46
N GLN A 135 21.20 -12.48 0.55
CA GLN A 135 21.26 -13.53 1.59
C GLN A 135 21.24 -12.93 3.01
N THR A 136 22.01 -11.87 3.24
CA THR A 136 22.07 -11.21 4.55
C THR A 136 20.75 -10.54 4.90
N THR A 137 20.21 -9.76 3.98
CA THR A 137 18.98 -8.97 4.19
C THR A 137 17.79 -9.90 4.40
N HIS A 138 17.56 -10.83 3.47
CA HIS A 138 16.43 -11.76 3.54
C HIS A 138 16.57 -12.75 4.70
N GLY A 139 17.80 -13.11 5.08
CA GLY A 139 18.08 -13.92 6.26
C GLY A 139 17.73 -13.21 7.56
N GLN A 140 18.11 -11.93 7.72
CA GLN A 140 17.80 -11.13 8.92
C GLN A 140 16.30 -10.89 9.09
N LEU A 141 15.58 -10.74 7.98
CA LEU A 141 14.12 -10.59 7.97
C LEU A 141 13.37 -11.94 8.14
N GLY A 142 14.11 -13.06 8.23
CA GLY A 142 13.53 -14.40 8.32
C GLY A 142 12.79 -14.84 7.06
N LEU A 143 12.92 -14.10 5.95
CA LEU A 143 12.21 -14.38 4.69
C LEU A 143 12.65 -15.72 4.10
N ILE A 144 13.96 -16.03 4.12
CA ILE A 144 14.49 -17.31 3.62
C ILE A 144 13.82 -18.48 4.35
N GLN A 145 13.73 -18.43 5.68
CA GLN A 145 13.09 -19.48 6.45
C GLN A 145 11.59 -19.56 6.16
N ARG A 146 10.89 -18.42 6.08
CA ARG A 146 9.47 -18.38 5.70
C ARG A 146 9.20 -19.01 4.34
N ILE A 147 10.11 -18.86 3.37
CA ILE A 147 9.99 -19.51 2.06
C ILE A 147 10.09 -21.04 2.21
N LEU A 148 11.13 -21.52 2.89
CA LEU A 148 11.40 -22.96 3.05
C LEU A 148 10.32 -23.70 3.85
N ASP A 149 9.72 -23.02 4.83
CA ASP A 149 8.66 -23.58 5.68
C ASP A 149 7.32 -23.74 4.94
N ASN A 150 7.17 -23.15 3.74
CA ASN A 150 5.92 -23.13 2.98
C ASN A 150 6.07 -23.69 1.56
N PRO A 151 6.43 -24.98 1.39
CA PRO A 151 6.71 -25.59 0.09
C PRO A 151 5.49 -25.69 -0.84
N ASP A 152 4.28 -25.47 -0.33
CA ASP A 152 3.04 -25.48 -1.12
C ASP A 152 2.77 -24.13 -1.83
N ARG A 153 3.53 -23.07 -1.52
CA ARG A 153 3.38 -21.73 -2.12
C ARG A 153 4.09 -21.63 -3.48
N THR A 154 3.66 -22.42 -4.46
CA THR A 154 4.21 -22.36 -5.82
C THR A 154 3.86 -21.05 -6.52
N LEU A 155 4.66 -20.66 -7.52
CA LEU A 155 4.43 -19.45 -8.31
C LEU A 155 3.02 -19.41 -8.93
N GLU A 156 2.55 -20.53 -9.46
CA GLU A 156 1.22 -20.65 -10.09
C GLU A 156 0.10 -20.45 -9.07
N LYS A 157 0.25 -21.03 -7.87
CA LYS A 157 -0.73 -20.85 -6.78
C LYS A 157 -0.79 -19.40 -6.33
N VAL A 158 0.37 -18.79 -6.11
CA VAL A 158 0.47 -17.39 -5.67
C VAL A 158 -0.09 -16.45 -6.72
N GLN A 159 0.20 -16.67 -8.01
CA GLN A 159 -0.37 -15.90 -9.11
C GLN A 159 -1.91 -16.03 -9.15
N ALA A 160 -2.45 -17.25 -9.05
CA ALA A 160 -3.89 -17.47 -9.08
C ALA A 160 -4.62 -16.79 -7.91
N GLU A 161 -4.09 -16.92 -6.70
CA GLU A 161 -4.65 -16.29 -5.51
C GLU A 161 -4.59 -14.75 -5.58
N LEU A 162 -3.47 -14.19 -6.06
CA LEU A 162 -3.35 -12.75 -6.27
C LEU A 162 -4.34 -12.25 -7.32
N LEU A 163 -4.52 -12.98 -8.43
CA LEU A 163 -5.49 -12.60 -9.46
C LEU A 163 -6.91 -12.57 -8.89
N GLU A 164 -7.29 -13.57 -8.10
CA GLU A 164 -8.60 -13.63 -7.44
C GLU A 164 -8.77 -12.51 -6.40
N PHE A 165 -7.72 -12.19 -5.64
CA PHE A 165 -7.72 -11.02 -4.76
C PHE A 165 -8.00 -9.72 -5.54
N LEU A 166 -7.30 -9.49 -6.66
CA LEU A 166 -7.48 -8.28 -7.48
C LEU A 166 -8.89 -8.19 -8.09
N LYS A 167 -9.48 -9.32 -8.51
CA LYS A 167 -10.85 -9.37 -9.06
C LYS A 167 -11.92 -8.98 -8.04
N LYS A 168 -11.66 -9.05 -6.73
CA LYS A 168 -12.58 -8.52 -5.70
C LYS A 168 -12.76 -7.01 -5.83
N TYR A 169 -11.70 -6.29 -6.18
CA TYR A 169 -11.66 -4.83 -6.14
C TYR A 169 -11.70 -4.15 -7.52
N ILE A 170 -11.28 -4.85 -8.57
CA ILE A 170 -11.15 -4.26 -9.92
C ILE A 170 -12.31 -4.75 -10.80
N SER A 171 -12.99 -3.83 -11.48
CA SER A 171 -14.24 -4.11 -12.20
C SER A 171 -14.05 -4.89 -13.51
N GLY A 172 -12.84 -4.96 -14.03
CA GLY A 172 -12.50 -5.66 -15.25
C GLY A 172 -11.03 -5.49 -15.64
N PRO A 173 -10.59 -6.18 -16.71
CA PRO A 173 -9.22 -6.10 -17.18
C PRO A 173 -8.85 -4.70 -17.65
N LYS A 174 -7.56 -4.35 -17.56
CA LYS A 174 -6.96 -3.08 -17.96
C LYS A 174 -7.56 -1.84 -17.26
N ILE A 175 -8.16 -2.00 -16.07
CA ILE A 175 -8.70 -0.88 -15.29
C ILE A 175 -7.74 -0.45 -14.17
N GLY A 176 -7.23 -1.41 -13.39
CA GLY A 176 -6.30 -1.11 -12.30
C GLY A 176 -4.92 -0.68 -12.81
N ILE A 177 -4.38 0.39 -12.26
CA ILE A 177 -3.01 0.86 -12.54
C ILE A 177 -2.09 0.38 -11.42
N MET A 178 -1.01 -0.29 -11.78
CA MET A 178 0.02 -0.69 -10.83
C MET A 178 0.74 0.55 -10.28
N ALA A 179 0.94 0.59 -8.97
CA ALA A 179 1.48 1.73 -8.24
C ALA A 179 2.52 1.29 -7.19
N GLY A 180 3.45 2.17 -6.85
CA GLY A 180 4.50 1.89 -5.86
C GLY A 180 5.72 2.79 -6.05
N ASN A 181 6.70 2.67 -5.16
CA ASN A 181 8.01 3.29 -5.36
C ASN A 181 8.84 2.43 -6.32
N SER A 182 9.35 3.02 -7.41
CA SER A 182 10.21 2.31 -8.36
C SER A 182 9.55 1.05 -8.96
N VAL A 183 8.22 1.07 -9.02
CA VAL A 183 7.35 -0.07 -9.35
C VAL A 183 7.57 -0.66 -10.74
N HIS A 184 8.33 0.04 -11.60
CA HIS A 184 8.76 -0.48 -12.89
C HIS A 184 9.66 -1.73 -12.74
N MET A 185 10.46 -1.82 -11.67
CA MET A 185 11.28 -3.01 -11.40
C MET A 185 10.41 -4.21 -11.02
N ASP A 186 9.45 -4.02 -10.12
CA ASP A 186 8.48 -5.07 -9.77
C ASP A 186 7.72 -5.54 -11.01
N LYS A 187 7.27 -4.59 -11.84
CA LYS A 187 6.57 -4.91 -13.08
C LYS A 187 7.41 -5.76 -14.03
N PHE A 188 8.72 -5.49 -14.15
CA PHE A 188 9.58 -6.28 -15.02
C PHE A 188 9.69 -7.73 -14.56
N PHE A 189 9.83 -7.97 -13.25
CA PHE A 189 9.79 -9.32 -12.70
C PHE A 189 8.41 -9.95 -12.86
N MET A 190 7.32 -9.24 -12.59
CA MET A 190 5.97 -9.75 -12.77
C MET A 190 5.64 -10.06 -14.23
N MET A 191 6.24 -9.36 -15.20
CA MET A 191 6.09 -9.72 -16.62
C MET A 191 6.70 -11.08 -16.95
N LYS A 192 7.77 -11.47 -16.24
CA LYS A 192 8.41 -12.79 -16.38
C LYS A 192 7.67 -13.86 -15.58
N ASP A 193 7.42 -13.60 -14.30
CA ASP A 193 7.00 -14.61 -13.34
C ASP A 193 5.46 -14.66 -13.17
N MET A 194 4.76 -13.55 -13.41
CA MET A 194 3.30 -13.43 -13.20
C MET A 194 2.57 -12.73 -14.37
N PRO A 195 2.71 -13.22 -15.61
CA PRO A 195 2.21 -12.54 -16.81
C PRO A 195 0.69 -12.35 -16.82
N GLU A 196 -0.08 -13.23 -16.18
CA GLU A 196 -1.55 -13.11 -16.13
C GLU A 196 -2.00 -11.91 -15.30
N ILE A 197 -1.25 -11.57 -14.24
CA ILE A 197 -1.51 -10.36 -13.44
C ILE A 197 -1.22 -9.12 -14.25
N VAL A 198 -0.07 -9.08 -14.93
CA VAL A 198 0.30 -7.94 -15.77
C VAL A 198 -0.69 -7.76 -16.93
N GLU A 199 -1.20 -8.85 -17.49
CA GLU A 199 -2.23 -8.80 -18.53
C GLU A 199 -3.59 -8.34 -17.98
N PHE A 200 -3.92 -8.66 -16.72
CA PHE A 200 -5.12 -8.13 -16.09
C PHE A 200 -5.03 -6.63 -15.78
N LEU A 201 -3.84 -6.11 -15.46
CA LEU A 201 -3.62 -4.72 -15.10
C LEU A 201 -3.43 -3.81 -16.33
N HIS A 202 -3.65 -2.51 -16.15
CA HIS A 202 -3.42 -1.51 -17.18
C HIS A 202 -1.91 -1.35 -17.46
N TYR A 203 -1.54 -0.99 -18.70
CA TYR A 203 -0.15 -0.92 -19.12
C TYR A 203 0.65 0.23 -18.47
N ARG A 204 -0.05 1.28 -18.00
CA ARG A 204 0.58 2.44 -17.31
C ARG A 204 0.97 2.08 -15.88
N LEU A 205 1.92 2.83 -15.36
CA LEU A 205 2.37 2.79 -13.98
C LEU A 205 2.09 4.13 -13.29
N LEU A 206 1.81 4.08 -11.99
CA LEU A 206 1.93 5.22 -11.10
C LEU A 206 3.16 5.01 -10.22
N ASP A 207 4.31 5.52 -10.69
CA ASP A 207 5.58 5.39 -9.98
C ASP A 207 5.81 6.61 -9.08
N VAL A 208 5.72 6.41 -7.77
CA VAL A 208 5.88 7.47 -6.76
C VAL A 208 7.30 8.02 -6.77
N SER A 209 8.30 7.20 -7.10
CA SER A 209 9.70 7.62 -7.20
C SER A 209 9.91 8.62 -8.34
N SER A 210 9.11 8.56 -9.41
CA SER A 210 9.16 9.54 -10.50
C SER A 210 8.74 10.94 -10.02
N ILE A 211 7.71 11.01 -9.15
CA ILE A 211 7.26 12.28 -8.55
C ILE A 211 8.32 12.82 -7.60
N MET A 212 8.89 11.95 -6.76
CA MET A 212 9.97 12.28 -5.84
C MET A 212 11.18 12.87 -6.60
N GLU A 213 11.65 12.20 -7.65
CA GLU A 213 12.82 12.64 -8.41
C GLU A 213 12.58 13.95 -9.16
N PHE A 214 11.38 14.15 -9.71
CA PHE A 214 11.01 15.45 -10.29
C PHE A 214 10.94 16.54 -9.21
N GLY A 215 10.30 16.24 -8.08
CA GLY A 215 10.18 17.13 -6.93
C GLY A 215 11.53 17.61 -6.41
N LYS A 216 12.51 16.71 -6.26
CA LYS A 216 13.87 17.06 -5.80
C LYS A 216 14.57 18.07 -6.72
N ARG A 217 14.20 18.11 -7.99
CA ARG A 217 14.75 19.06 -8.98
C ARG A 217 13.94 20.35 -9.05
N HIS A 218 12.62 20.24 -8.95
CA HIS A 218 11.70 21.37 -9.13
C HIS A 218 11.51 22.19 -7.84
N ALA A 219 11.46 21.54 -6.68
CA ALA A 219 11.24 22.15 -5.37
C ALA A 219 12.07 21.48 -4.26
N PRO A 220 13.42 21.49 -4.33
CA PRO A 220 14.30 20.75 -3.42
C PRO A 220 14.03 21.06 -1.94
N LYS A 221 13.93 22.34 -1.57
CA LYS A 221 13.70 22.76 -0.17
C LYS A 221 12.39 22.23 0.43
N LEU A 222 11.36 22.03 -0.40
CA LEU A 222 10.10 21.44 0.03
C LEU A 222 10.27 19.92 0.20
N MET A 223 10.95 19.26 -0.73
CA MET A 223 11.20 17.82 -0.66
C MET A 223 12.08 17.43 0.53
N ASP A 224 12.98 18.31 0.97
CA ASP A 224 13.77 18.13 2.20
C ASP A 224 12.90 18.06 3.48
N LEU A 225 11.63 18.49 3.41
CA LEU A 225 10.65 18.42 4.51
C LEU A 225 9.77 17.16 4.45
N GLN A 226 9.95 16.31 3.44
CA GLN A 226 9.24 15.04 3.36
C GLN A 226 9.62 14.17 4.57
N PRO A 227 8.67 13.50 5.25
CA PRO A 227 8.99 12.56 6.31
C PRO A 227 9.95 11.46 5.85
N ASP A 228 10.89 11.11 6.72
CA ASP A 228 11.76 9.96 6.53
C ASP A 228 10.96 8.66 6.55
N LYS A 229 11.39 7.67 5.77
CA LYS A 229 10.86 6.32 5.80
C LYS A 229 11.21 5.65 7.13
N ILE A 230 10.29 4.89 7.70
CA ILE A 230 10.47 4.15 8.96
C ILE A 230 11.32 2.89 8.71
N GLN A 231 11.42 2.43 7.45
CA GLN A 231 12.31 1.34 7.00
C GLN A 231 12.12 0.06 7.80
N SER A 232 10.87 -0.37 8.00
CA SER A 232 10.59 -1.63 8.70
C SER A 232 10.85 -2.87 7.85
N HIS A 233 11.23 -2.71 6.58
CA HIS A 233 11.67 -3.76 5.66
C HIS A 233 10.68 -4.93 5.55
N THR A 234 9.39 -4.62 5.44
CA THR A 234 8.38 -5.61 5.09
C THR A 234 7.60 -5.08 3.91
N ALA A 235 7.33 -5.93 2.92
CA ALA A 235 6.68 -5.51 1.69
C ALA A 235 5.36 -4.76 1.92
N LYS A 236 4.56 -5.19 2.91
CA LYS A 236 3.35 -4.46 3.32
C LYS A 236 3.64 -3.05 3.82
N SER A 237 4.65 -2.89 4.68
CA SER A 237 4.97 -1.58 5.25
C SER A 237 5.55 -0.65 4.19
N ASP A 238 6.39 -1.16 3.30
CA ASP A 238 6.97 -0.39 2.20
C ASP A 238 5.89 0.11 1.22
N ILE A 239 4.83 -0.67 1.00
CA ILE A 239 3.63 -0.20 0.28
C ILE A 239 2.91 0.92 1.03
N LEU A 240 2.65 0.74 2.33
CA LEU A 240 1.95 1.75 3.14
C LEU A 240 2.72 3.07 3.21
N GLU A 241 4.05 3.00 3.29
CA GLU A 241 4.93 4.17 3.18
C GLU A 241 4.85 4.82 1.79
N SER A 242 4.78 4.03 0.72
CA SER A 242 4.60 4.53 -0.65
C SER A 242 3.27 5.28 -0.81
N ILE A 243 2.18 4.74 -0.23
CA ILE A 243 0.86 5.39 -0.19
C ILE A 243 0.94 6.70 0.58
N ALA A 244 1.55 6.68 1.77
CA ALA A 244 1.71 7.87 2.61
C ALA A 244 2.55 8.95 1.90
N GLN A 245 3.62 8.56 1.20
CA GLN A 245 4.43 9.48 0.41
C GLN A 245 3.63 10.14 -0.72
N LEU A 246 2.79 9.37 -1.43
CA LEU A 246 1.94 9.95 -2.48
C LEU A 246 0.86 10.87 -1.90
N LYS A 247 0.28 10.55 -0.74
CA LYS A 247 -0.61 11.45 0.01
C LYS A 247 0.11 12.76 0.35
N TRP A 248 1.34 12.67 0.87
CA TRP A 248 2.16 13.84 1.17
C TRP A 248 2.42 14.71 -0.06
N PHE A 249 2.74 14.12 -1.23
CA PHE A 249 2.89 14.88 -2.48
C PHE A 249 1.58 15.57 -2.90
N ARG A 250 0.44 14.89 -2.76
CA ARG A 250 -0.88 15.46 -3.07
C ARG A 250 -1.19 16.68 -2.19
N GLU A 251 -0.81 16.63 -0.92
CA GLU A 251 -1.11 17.68 0.05
C GLU A 251 -0.14 18.87 0.01
N ASN A 252 1.13 18.62 -0.32
CA ASN A 252 2.19 19.62 -0.12
C ASN A 252 2.86 20.08 -1.42
N TYR A 253 2.87 19.24 -2.47
CA TYR A 253 3.62 19.52 -3.70
C TYR A 253 2.72 19.81 -4.91
N PHE A 254 1.61 19.09 -5.04
CA PHE A 254 0.63 19.36 -6.09
C PHE A 254 -0.34 20.46 -5.69
N LYS A 255 -1.02 21.03 -6.70
CA LYS A 255 -2.08 22.01 -6.48
C LYS A 255 -3.22 21.37 -5.68
N LEU A 256 -3.70 22.10 -4.68
CA LEU A 256 -4.88 21.73 -3.92
C LEU A 256 -6.14 21.88 -4.80
N SER A 257 -7.23 21.22 -4.42
CA SER A 257 -8.50 21.25 -5.18
C SER A 257 -8.97 22.68 -5.47
N THR A 258 -8.87 23.57 -4.49
CA THR A 258 -9.23 24.99 -4.62
C THR A 258 -8.39 25.72 -5.68
N GLU A 259 -7.10 25.38 -5.79
CA GLU A 259 -6.19 25.96 -6.79
C GLU A 259 -6.45 25.35 -8.18
N ILE A 260 -6.82 24.06 -8.23
CA ILE A 260 -7.21 23.38 -9.47
C ILE A 260 -8.45 24.06 -10.07
N ASP A 261 -9.48 24.35 -9.27
CA ASP A 261 -10.70 24.99 -9.74
C ASP A 261 -10.44 26.38 -10.32
N GLN A 262 -9.58 27.17 -9.66
CA GLN A 262 -9.17 28.48 -10.16
C GLN A 262 -8.42 28.38 -11.49
N VAL A 263 -7.50 27.41 -11.61
CA VAL A 263 -6.74 27.15 -12.84
C VAL A 263 -7.69 26.69 -13.95
N MET A 264 -8.64 25.82 -13.64
CA MET A 264 -9.64 25.34 -14.60
C MET A 264 -10.51 26.47 -15.12
N LYS A 265 -10.94 27.40 -14.27
CA LYS A 265 -11.67 28.59 -14.70
C LYS A 265 -10.82 29.43 -15.66
N LYS A 266 -9.58 29.74 -15.27
CA LYS A 266 -8.64 30.53 -16.07
C LYS A 266 -8.34 29.93 -17.45
N LEU A 267 -8.26 28.60 -17.56
CA LEU A 267 -7.95 27.92 -18.83
C LEU A 267 -9.14 27.79 -19.79
N LYS A 268 -10.36 28.03 -19.32
CA LYS A 268 -11.59 27.97 -20.13
C LYS A 268 -12.02 29.35 -20.66
N GLU A 269 -11.44 30.41 -20.12
CA GLU A 269 -11.57 31.80 -20.59
C GLU A 269 -10.58 32.05 -21.75
#